data_AF-A0A932Y8F5-F1
#
_entry.id   AF-A0A932Y8F5-F1
#
_cell.length_a   1.000
_cell.length_b   1.000
_cell.length_c   1.000
_cell.angle_alpha   90.00
_cell.angle_beta   90.00
_cell.angle_gamma   90.00
#
_symmetry.space_group_name_H-M   'P 1'
#
loop_
_entity.id
_entity.type
_entity.pdbx_description
1 polymer ?
#
loop_
_entity_poly.entity_id
_entity_poly.type
_entity_poly.pdbx_seq_one_letter_code
_entity_poly.pdbx_strand_id
1 'polypeptide(L)'
;MIQLFLLTILGPGLLLAYPLVLFLYFPPLAFVPAAIFMWLRFRLRKGTSNPPKTIWIGAATVVWTLYGIYETKMYFWSQKVIAPIRLDLGFIAPVLYFLTITGIISYFKIKRNIRSLEKK
;
A
#
# COMPACT_ATOMS: atom_id res chain seq x y z
N MET A 1 18.13 -17.84 23.78
CA MET A 1 16.85 -18.60 23.69
C MET A 1 15.61 -17.70 23.53
N ILE A 2 15.44 -16.61 24.29
CA ILE A 2 14.25 -15.74 24.22
C ILE A 2 14.08 -15.07 22.83
N GLN A 3 15.18 -14.68 22.16
CA GLN A 3 15.12 -14.10 20.81
C GLN A 3 14.56 -15.06 19.75
N LEU A 4 14.88 -16.36 19.82
CA LEU A 4 14.35 -17.35 18.87
C LEU A 4 12.85 -17.62 19.08
N PHE A 5 12.40 -17.59 20.34
CA PHE A 5 11.00 -17.81 20.72
C PHE A 5 10.10 -16.64 20.31
N LEU A 6 10.57 -15.40 20.48
CA LEU A 6 9.91 -14.22 19.93
C LEU A 6 9.85 -14.27 18.40
N LEU A 7 10.91 -14.74 17.73
CA LEU A 7 10.93 -14.89 16.27
C LEU A 7 9.97 -15.98 15.75
N THR A 8 9.63 -16.99 16.55
CA THR A 8 8.71 -18.07 16.13
C THR A 8 7.24 -17.69 16.36
N ILE A 9 6.92 -17.00 17.45
CA ILE A 9 5.54 -16.59 17.78
C ILE A 9 5.15 -15.29 17.05
N LEU A 10 6.05 -14.31 17.00
CA LEU A 10 5.84 -13.07 16.24
C LEU A 10 6.26 -13.21 14.78
N GLY A 11 6.95 -14.28 14.37
CA GLY A 11 7.52 -14.48 13.04
C GLY A 11 6.58 -14.24 11.86
N PRO A 12 5.37 -14.83 11.84
CA PRO A 12 4.42 -14.60 10.74
C PRO A 12 3.88 -13.16 10.73
N GLY A 13 3.61 -12.60 11.92
CA GLY A 13 3.13 -11.22 12.06
C GLY A 13 4.21 -10.18 11.71
N LEU A 14 5.46 -10.47 12.04
CA LEU A 14 6.65 -9.68 11.69
C LEU A 14 6.91 -9.70 10.20
N LEU A 15 6.72 -10.84 9.52
CA LEU A 15 6.84 -10.92 8.06
C LEU A 15 5.77 -10.06 7.35
N LEU A 16 4.54 -10.05 7.87
CA LEU A 16 3.48 -9.16 7.37
C LEU A 16 3.70 -7.69 7.77
N ALA A 17 4.40 -7.40 8.87
CA ALA A 17 4.73 -6.03 9.27
C ALA A 17 6.00 -5.50 8.58
N TYR A 18 6.88 -6.38 8.08
CA TYR A 18 8.20 -6.04 7.54
C TYR A 18 8.19 -4.96 6.44
N PRO A 19 7.25 -4.99 5.47
CA PRO A 19 7.18 -3.95 4.44
C PRO A 19 6.87 -2.56 5.03
N LEU A 20 6.07 -2.51 6.09
CA LEU A 20 5.73 -1.26 6.78
C LEU A 20 6.87 -0.76 7.66
N VAL A 21 7.59 -1.68 8.29
CA VAL A 21 8.82 -1.33 9.04
C VAL A 21 9.85 -0.69 8.10
N LEU A 22 9.97 -1.17 6.86
CA LEU A 22 10.81 -0.53 5.84
C LEU A 22 10.42 0.94 5.57
N PHE A 23 9.13 1.26 5.57
CA PHE A 23 8.65 2.63 5.39
C PHE A 23 8.95 3.55 6.58
N LEU A 24 9.09 2.99 7.79
CA LEU A 24 9.53 3.75 8.96
C LEU A 24 10.98 4.24 8.82
N TYR A 25 11.85 3.39 8.26
CA TYR A 25 13.27 3.72 8.08
C TYR A 25 13.53 4.56 6.84
N PHE A 26 12.73 4.38 5.79
CA PHE A 26 12.78 5.16 4.55
C PHE A 26 11.37 5.63 4.15
N PRO A 27 10.89 6.75 4.69
CA PRO A 27 9.56 7.29 4.36
C PRO A 27 9.29 7.46 2.86
N PRO A 28 10.27 7.83 2.01
CA PRO A 28 10.03 7.94 0.57
C PRO A 28 9.58 6.62 -0.09
N LEU A 29 9.90 5.46 0.47
CA LEU A 29 9.46 4.17 -0.06
C LEU A 29 7.93 3.98 0.01
N ALA A 30 7.23 4.69 0.92
CA ALA A 30 5.77 4.65 1.01
C ALA A 30 5.08 5.23 -0.24
N PHE A 31 5.78 5.99 -1.09
CA PHE A 31 5.26 6.48 -2.37
C PHE A 31 5.32 5.44 -3.49
N VAL A 32 6.08 4.34 -3.33
CA VAL A 32 6.23 3.31 -4.37
C VAL A 32 4.89 2.66 -4.72
N PRO A 33 4.06 2.20 -3.75
CA PRO A 33 2.76 1.65 -4.10
C PRO A 33 1.83 2.68 -4.75
N ALA A 34 1.88 3.95 -4.32
CA ALA A 34 1.13 5.02 -4.97
C ALA A 34 1.52 5.17 -6.45
N ALA A 35 2.82 5.19 -6.74
CA ALA A 35 3.35 5.26 -8.09
C ALA A 35 2.94 4.04 -8.94
N ILE A 36 2.99 2.83 -8.37
CA ILE A 36 2.53 1.61 -9.03
C ILE A 36 1.05 1.71 -9.39
N PHE A 37 0.17 2.05 -8.45
CA PHE A 37 -1.26 2.18 -8.73
C PHE A 37 -1.56 3.29 -9.74
N MET A 38 -0.84 4.41 -9.66
CA MET A 38 -0.97 5.49 -10.62
C MET A 38 -0.59 5.03 -12.04
N TRP A 39 0.52 4.32 -12.18
CA TRP A 39 0.96 3.74 -13.45
C TRP A 39 -0.02 2.69 -13.99
N LEU A 40 -0.53 1.80 -13.13
CA LEU A 40 -1.56 0.83 -13.49
C LEU A 40 -2.84 1.51 -13.99
N ARG A 41 -3.26 2.61 -13.35
CA ARG A 41 -4.40 3.43 -13.78
C ARG A 41 -4.18 4.02 -15.17
N PHE A 42 -2.99 4.56 -15.44
CA PHE A 42 -2.64 5.09 -16.77
C PHE A 42 -2.67 4.01 -17.85
N ARG A 43 -2.19 2.79 -17.56
CA ARG A 43 -2.26 1.66 -18.51
C ARG A 43 -3.71 1.26 -18.83
N LEU A 44 -4.58 1.25 -17.83
CA LEU A 44 -5.99 0.91 -18.04
C LEU A 44 -6.75 2.00 -18.81
N ARG A 45 -6.44 3.28 -18.60
CA ARG A 45 -7.13 4.41 -19.25
C ARG A 45 -7.21 4.29 -20.77
N LYS A 46 -6.23 3.65 -21.43
CA LYS A 46 -6.21 3.46 -22.89
C LYS A 46 -7.25 2.44 -23.40
N GLY A 47 -7.73 1.52 -22.55
CA GLY A 47 -8.58 0.40 -22.98
C GLY A 47 -9.95 0.31 -22.29
N THR A 48 -10.28 1.22 -21.36
CA THR A 48 -11.58 1.22 -20.68
C THR A 48 -12.30 2.56 -20.80
N SER A 49 -13.50 2.53 -21.39
CA SER A 49 -14.47 3.63 -21.42
C SER A 49 -15.30 3.75 -20.12
N ASN A 50 -15.13 2.85 -19.16
CA ASN A 50 -15.92 2.83 -17.92
C ASN A 50 -15.14 3.41 -16.71
N PRO A 51 -15.40 4.69 -16.32
CA PRO A 51 -14.75 5.31 -15.16
C PRO A 51 -14.97 4.61 -13.81
N PRO A 52 -16.14 4.00 -13.48
CA PRO A 52 -16.38 3.53 -12.11
C PRO A 52 -15.49 2.36 -11.70
N LYS A 53 -15.03 1.55 -12.66
CA LYS A 53 -14.17 0.39 -12.36
C LYS A 53 -12.76 0.81 -11.93
N THR A 54 -12.31 2.01 -12.30
CA THR A 54 -10.98 2.52 -11.94
C THR A 54 -10.94 3.27 -10.61
N ILE A 55 -12.10 3.49 -9.96
CA ILE A 55 -12.20 4.24 -8.70
C ILE A 55 -11.33 3.61 -7.62
N TRP A 56 -11.36 2.28 -7.45
CA TRP A 56 -10.57 1.59 -6.42
C TRP A 56 -9.06 1.77 -6.61
N ILE A 57 -8.58 1.77 -7.85
CA ILE A 57 -7.17 2.00 -8.17
C ILE A 57 -6.81 3.46 -7.88
N GLY A 58 -7.70 4.40 -8.22
CA GLY A 58 -7.53 5.82 -7.88
C GLY A 58 -7.51 6.06 -6.36
N ALA A 59 -8.42 5.44 -5.62
CA ALA A 59 -8.48 5.50 -4.17
C ALA A 59 -7.20 4.93 -3.55
N ALA A 60 -6.71 3.78 -4.02
CA ALA A 60 -5.45 3.21 -3.57
C ALA A 60 -4.26 4.16 -3.82
N THR A 61 -4.19 4.81 -4.99
CA THR A 61 -3.16 5.84 -5.26
C THR A 61 -3.24 6.98 -4.24
N VAL A 62 -4.42 7.57 -4.04
CA VAL A 62 -4.60 8.72 -3.14
C VAL A 62 -4.26 8.35 -1.71
N VAL A 63 -4.73 7.21 -1.21
CA VAL A 63 -4.49 6.78 0.16
C VAL A 63 -3.00 6.50 0.39
N TRP A 64 -2.32 5.81 -0.54
CA TRP A 64 -0.87 5.60 -0.42
C TRP A 64 -0.06 6.91 -0.50
N THR A 65 -0.49 7.88 -1.32
CA THR A 65 0.15 9.21 -1.35
C THR A 65 -0.03 9.95 -0.03
N LEU A 66 -1.26 9.97 0.52
CA LEU A 66 -1.53 10.57 1.83
C LEU A 66 -0.72 9.89 2.94
N TYR A 67 -0.61 8.57 2.89
CA TYR A 67 0.22 7.81 3.81
C TYR A 67 1.71 8.18 3.69
N GLY A 68 2.26 8.31 2.47
CA GLY A 68 3.65 8.74 2.29
C GLY A 68 3.93 10.14 2.85
N ILE A 69 2.99 11.09 2.65
CA ILE A 69 3.09 12.44 3.23
C ILE A 69 3.05 12.38 4.76
N TYR A 70 2.10 11.60 5.30
CA TYR A 70 1.96 11.38 6.74
C TYR A 70 3.25 10.78 7.34
N GLU A 71 3.78 9.72 6.74
CA GLU A 71 4.97 9.01 7.21
C GLU A 71 6.19 9.93 7.19
N THR A 72 6.33 10.75 6.14
CA THR A 72 7.40 11.75 6.05
C THR A 72 7.31 12.78 7.18
N LYS A 73 6.11 13.28 7.49
CA LYS A 73 5.91 14.19 8.63
C LYS A 73 6.22 13.51 9.96
N MET A 74 5.78 12.27 10.15
CA MET A 74 6.03 11.50 11.35
C MET A 74 7.51 11.16 11.55
N TYR A 75 8.24 10.92 10.46
CA TYR A 75 9.69 10.73 10.51
C TYR A 75 10.40 11.98 11.03
N PHE A 76 10.08 13.18 10.52
CA PHE A 76 10.69 14.40 11.04
C PHE A 76 10.29 14.71 12.49
N TRP A 77 9.07 14.33 12.88
CA TRP A 77 8.61 14.44 14.27
C TRP A 77 9.35 13.46 15.19
N SER A 78 9.54 12.20 14.76
CA SER A 78 10.18 11.15 15.56
C SER A 78 11.65 11.45 15.88
N GLN A 79 12.34 12.22 15.02
CA GLN A 79 13.71 12.68 15.28
C GLN A 79 13.81 13.67 16.46
N LYS A 80 12.69 14.26 16.90
CA LYS A 80 12.66 15.30 17.93
C LYS A 80 12.09 14.82 19.28
N VAL A 81 11.61 13.57 19.35
CA VAL A 81 10.91 13.03 20.53
C VAL A 81 11.62 11.77 21.02
N ILE A 82 11.81 11.67 22.33
CA ILE A 82 12.38 10.49 22.97
C ILE A 82 11.28 9.43 23.09
N ALA A 83 11.48 8.27 22.46
CA ALA A 83 10.54 7.13 22.41
C ALA A 83 9.18 7.42 21.73
N PRO A 84 9.16 7.63 20.39
CA PRO A 84 7.93 7.82 19.64
C PRO A 84 7.14 6.51 19.54
N ILE A 85 6.10 6.35 20.37
CA ILE A 85 5.18 5.22 20.29
C ILE A 85 4.15 5.48 19.18
N ARG A 86 4.13 4.60 18.17
CA ARG A 86 3.30 4.70 16.96
C ARG A 86 2.13 3.70 16.98
N LEU A 87 1.13 3.91 17.83
CA LEU A 87 -0.07 3.04 17.89
C LEU A 87 -0.95 3.16 16.64
N ASP A 88 -0.85 4.27 15.91
CA ASP A 88 -1.51 4.56 14.64
C ASP A 88 -1.24 3.49 13.58
N LEU A 89 -0.03 2.93 13.55
CA LEU A 89 0.37 1.91 12.60
C LEU A 89 -0.50 0.66 12.68
N GLY A 90 -1.00 0.32 13.88
CA GLY A 90 -1.87 -0.84 14.08
C GLY A 90 -3.18 -0.74 13.31
N PHE A 91 -3.68 0.48 13.06
CA PHE A 91 -4.91 0.73 12.30
C PHE A 91 -4.65 1.05 10.83
N ILE A 92 -3.59 1.80 10.55
CA ILE A 92 -3.25 2.21 9.18
C ILE A 92 -2.82 1.00 8.33
N ALA A 93 -2.04 0.10 8.91
CA ALA A 93 -1.49 -1.06 8.20
C ALA A 93 -2.57 -1.99 7.60
N PRO A 94 -3.58 -2.47 8.35
CA PRO A 94 -4.66 -3.28 7.79
C PRO A 94 -5.40 -2.58 6.64
N VAL A 95 -5.64 -1.27 6.77
CA VAL A 95 -6.34 -0.49 5.74
C VAL A 95 -5.52 -0.40 4.45
N LEU A 96 -4.22 -0.12 4.56
CA LEU A 96 -3.32 -0.09 3.40
C LEU A 96 -3.21 -1.45 2.72
N TYR A 97 -3.14 -2.54 3.49
CA TYR A 97 -3.14 -3.89 2.94
C TYR A 97 -4.43 -4.22 2.20
N PHE A 98 -5.58 -3.91 2.81
CA PHE A 98 -6.89 -4.13 2.20
C PHE A 98 -7.04 -3.36 0.88
N LEU A 99 -6.65 -2.07 0.87
CA LEU A 99 -6.67 -1.24 -0.35
C LEU A 99 -5.72 -1.75 -1.42
N THR A 100 -4.55 -2.26 -1.02
CA THR A 100 -3.58 -2.81 -1.97
C THR A 100 -4.12 -4.07 -2.63
N ILE A 101 -4.67 -5.01 -1.85
CA ILE A 101 -5.27 -6.25 -2.35
C ILE A 101 -6.45 -5.94 -3.27
N THR A 102 -7.39 -5.11 -2.82
CA THR A 102 -8.58 -4.74 -3.60
C THR A 102 -8.23 -3.99 -4.88
N GLY A 103 -7.24 -3.09 -4.84
CA GLY A 103 -6.72 -2.39 -6.01
C GLY A 103 -6.11 -3.35 -7.05
N ILE A 104 -5.30 -4.31 -6.60
CA ILE A 104 -4.68 -5.34 -7.46
C ILE A 104 -5.75 -6.24 -8.10
N ILE A 105 -6.70 -6.75 -7.30
CA ILE A 105 -7.80 -7.59 -7.79
C ILE A 105 -8.62 -6.82 -8.83
N SER A 106 -8.93 -5.55 -8.56
CA SER A 106 -9.67 -4.69 -9.49
C SER A 106 -8.92 -4.52 -10.81
N TYR A 107 -7.60 -4.28 -10.77
CA TYR A 107 -6.78 -4.20 -11.97
C TYR A 107 -6.85 -5.47 -12.82
N PHE A 108 -6.70 -6.65 -12.21
CA PHE A 108 -6.76 -7.92 -12.95
C PHE A 108 -8.15 -8.19 -13.54
N LYS A 109 -9.23 -7.87 -12.81
CA LYS A 109 -10.59 -8.00 -13.32
C LYS A 109 -10.83 -7.11 -14.55
N ILE A 110 -10.38 -5.84 -14.50
CA ILE A 110 -10.52 -4.91 -15.63
C ILE A 110 -9.69 -5.39 -16.83
N LYS A 111 -8.42 -5.76 -16.59
CA LYS A 111 -7.52 -6.24 -17.64
C LYS A 111 -8.07 -7.49 -18.35
N ARG A 112 -8.68 -8.42 -17.62
CA ARG A 112 -9.32 -9.62 -18.19
C ARG A 112 -10.51 -9.25 -19.08
N ASN A 113 -11.34 -8.30 -18.65
CA ASN A 113 -12.49 -7.84 -19.44
C ASN A 113 -12.05 -7.17 -20.75
N ILE A 114 -11.04 -6.30 -20.72
CA ILE A 114 -10.52 -5.63 -21.93
C ILE A 114 -10.04 -6.67 -22.95
N ARG A 115 -9.22 -7.65 -22.53
CA ARG A 115 -8.76 -8.74 -23.41
C ARG A 115 -9.89 -9.59 -23.99
N SER A 116 -11.02 -9.72 -23.30
CA SER A 116 -12.17 -10.48 -23.81
C SER A 116 -12.93 -9.73 -24.91
N LEU A 117 -12.87 -8.39 -24.91
CA LEU A 117 -13.47 -7.55 -25.94
C LEU A 117 -12.62 -7.52 -27.20
N GLU A 118 -11.28 -7.55 -27.08
CA GLU A 118 -10.36 -7.60 -28.23
C GLU A 118 -10.43 -8.92 -29.03
N LYS A 119 -10.99 -9.98 -28.43
CA LYS A 119 -11.13 -11.31 -29.08
C LYS A 119 -12.47 -11.53 -29.80
N LYS A 120 -13.40 -10.59 -29.68
CA LYS A 120 -14.69 -10.62 -30.37
C LYS A 120 -14.61 -9.78 -31.63
#